data_AF-A0A166WX71-F1
#
_entry.id   AF-A0A166WX71-F1
#
_cell.length_a   1.000
_cell.length_b   1.000
_cell.length_c   1.000
_cell.angle_alpha   90.00
_cell.angle_beta   90.00
_cell.angle_gamma   90.00
#
_symmetry.space_group_name_H-M   'P 1'
#
loop_
_entity.id
_entity.type
_entity.pdbx_description
1 polymer ?
#
loop_
_entity_poly.entity_id
_entity_poly.type
_entity_poly.pdbx_seq_one_letter_code
_entity_poly.pdbx_strand_id
1 'polypeptide(L)'
;MDPYFHYYGTYLAALTMGVQPHAAQELAYYTYCAADQTAGNVPSPLFYEDYRFNPVLTADGQSELGKYCCNLAFQSLPAFCDAGTDETEVAVARPMPLSKQQLNSHKPKVVCQGNTVTRCYYNPLTDIDWQHGGEFKRHFSERLQKKAYFHSAELSHAMTGENDSEFKAAENKGDESAMLFSPSTPDEPLELPTQLLCSVDSAFARKMLNDVIYKSHYDNQTKGISWPLFGCRLYVYQNTWQGEGDIAKAHISAFIATCYAIQSWVKRIPLKHCGYWVQGMMPSSVRQAVAQLECLLYSHHGYEDYRGIGDDWARLIAQHMPQGEAPHLYGIALRPAHLYEQALISGAVRSGEYITDLTGFKRSAWFKYNKAAEYHCDWLARQLCHYELSAFNTRQTLGNLDMWR
;
A
#
# COMPACT_ATOMS: atom_id res chain seq x y z
N MET A 1 12.76 1.23 -4.28
CA MET A 1 13.63 0.15 -3.77
C MET A 1 13.77 -0.91 -4.85
N ASP A 2 14.86 -1.69 -4.90
CA ASP A 2 15.03 -2.71 -5.94
C ASP A 2 14.36 -4.06 -5.56
N PRO A 3 14.03 -4.93 -6.54
CA PRO A 3 13.41 -6.23 -6.27
C PRO A 3 14.27 -7.18 -5.43
N TYR A 4 15.61 -7.09 -5.50
CA TYR A 4 16.50 -7.94 -4.72
C TYR A 4 16.39 -7.63 -3.23
N PHE A 5 16.30 -6.36 -2.85
CA PHE A 5 16.05 -5.95 -1.48
C PHE A 5 14.71 -6.49 -0.97
N HIS A 6 13.65 -6.37 -1.76
CA HIS A 6 12.32 -6.84 -1.34
C HIS A 6 12.29 -8.34 -1.07
N TYR A 7 13.07 -9.15 -1.80
CA TYR A 7 13.25 -10.57 -1.47
C TYR A 7 14.31 -10.79 -0.37
N TYR A 8 15.58 -10.56 -0.69
CA TYR A 8 16.71 -10.93 0.15
C TYR A 8 16.79 -10.11 1.44
N GLY A 9 16.54 -8.81 1.36
CA GLY A 9 16.49 -7.93 2.54
C GLY A 9 15.37 -8.33 3.50
N THR A 10 14.18 -8.62 2.98
CA THR A 10 13.05 -9.11 3.80
C THR A 10 13.35 -10.47 4.42
N TYR A 11 13.93 -11.40 3.64
CA TYR A 11 14.25 -12.73 4.14
C TYR A 11 15.31 -12.66 5.23
N LEU A 12 16.40 -11.92 5.01
CA LEU A 12 17.43 -11.67 6.01
C LEU A 12 16.82 -11.06 7.27
N ALA A 13 16.00 -10.01 7.15
CA ALA A 13 15.35 -9.36 8.28
C ALA A 13 14.46 -10.33 9.09
N ALA A 14 13.72 -11.19 8.42
CA ALA A 14 12.87 -12.19 9.06
C ALA A 14 13.70 -13.24 9.83
N LEU A 15 14.78 -13.74 9.24
CA LEU A 15 15.71 -14.67 9.91
C LEU A 15 16.37 -14.00 11.13
N THR A 16 16.84 -12.76 10.98
CA THR A 16 17.43 -11.98 12.08
C THR A 16 16.45 -11.81 13.25
N MET A 17 15.15 -11.73 12.97
CA MET A 17 14.05 -11.65 13.95
C MET A 17 13.59 -13.01 14.49
N GLY A 18 14.23 -14.12 14.10
CA GLY A 18 13.92 -15.45 14.59
C GLY A 18 12.67 -16.07 13.98
N VAL A 19 12.21 -15.57 12.82
CA VAL A 19 11.15 -16.22 12.05
C VAL A 19 11.71 -17.51 11.44
N GLN A 20 10.93 -18.59 11.47
CA GLN A 20 11.34 -19.88 10.90
C GLN A 20 11.65 -19.75 9.41
N PRO A 21 12.69 -20.43 8.89
CA PRO A 21 13.18 -20.20 7.52
C PRO A 21 12.13 -20.31 6.42
N HIS A 22 11.25 -21.31 6.49
CA HIS A 22 10.15 -21.46 5.54
C HIS A 22 9.18 -20.25 5.57
N ALA A 23 8.74 -19.82 6.76
CA ALA A 23 7.83 -18.68 6.90
C ALA A 23 8.51 -17.36 6.51
N ALA A 24 9.81 -17.22 6.81
CA ALA A 24 10.63 -16.08 6.43
C ALA A 24 10.79 -15.98 4.89
N GLN A 25 11.02 -17.11 4.23
CA GLN A 25 11.06 -17.19 2.77
C GLN A 25 9.68 -16.87 2.15
N GLU A 26 8.60 -17.40 2.72
CA GLU A 26 7.24 -17.10 2.25
C GLU A 26 6.93 -15.60 2.33
N LEU A 27 7.33 -14.94 3.43
CA LEU A 27 7.20 -13.48 3.57
C LEU A 27 7.96 -12.72 2.48
N ALA A 28 9.20 -13.15 2.21
CA ALA A 28 10.04 -12.57 1.18
C ALA A 28 9.45 -12.73 -0.23
N TYR A 29 8.74 -13.83 -0.50
CA TYR A 29 8.00 -13.98 -1.75
C TYR A 29 6.82 -13.03 -1.88
N TYR A 30 6.11 -12.75 -0.80
CA TYR A 30 5.00 -11.79 -0.86
C TYR A 30 5.48 -10.37 -1.15
N THR A 31 6.59 -9.94 -0.56
CA THR A 31 7.21 -8.64 -0.86
C THR A 31 7.80 -8.61 -2.27
N TYR A 32 8.47 -9.69 -2.68
CA TYR A 32 9.04 -9.80 -4.02
C TYR A 32 7.97 -9.83 -5.12
N CYS A 33 6.87 -10.58 -4.94
CA CYS A 33 5.78 -10.64 -5.90
C CYS A 33 5.17 -9.25 -6.16
N ALA A 34 5.05 -8.43 -5.12
CA ALA A 34 4.63 -7.04 -5.25
C ALA A 34 5.64 -6.19 -6.05
N ALA A 35 6.93 -6.39 -5.79
CA ALA A 35 8.01 -5.70 -6.50
C ALA A 35 8.07 -6.09 -7.99
N ASP A 36 7.92 -7.38 -8.29
CA ASP A 36 7.94 -7.93 -9.64
C ASP A 36 6.75 -7.42 -10.47
N GLN A 37 5.55 -7.43 -9.89
CA GLN A 37 4.37 -6.83 -10.51
C GLN A 37 4.54 -5.32 -10.74
N THR A 38 5.22 -4.61 -9.82
CA THR A 38 5.54 -3.19 -9.98
C THR A 38 6.51 -2.93 -11.14
N ALA A 39 7.39 -3.89 -11.44
CA ALA A 39 8.30 -3.84 -12.58
C ALA A 39 7.61 -4.17 -13.92
N GLY A 40 6.29 -4.41 -13.92
CA GLY A 40 5.50 -4.73 -15.12
C GLY A 40 5.37 -6.22 -15.41
N ASN A 41 5.91 -7.09 -14.55
CA ASN A 41 5.79 -8.55 -14.69
C ASN A 41 4.49 -9.03 -14.05
N VAL A 42 3.37 -8.81 -14.76
CA VAL A 42 2.05 -9.25 -14.30
C VAL A 42 1.72 -10.62 -14.91
N PRO A 43 1.42 -11.65 -14.09
CA PRO A 43 0.98 -12.93 -14.60
C PRO A 43 -0.31 -12.83 -15.41
N SER A 44 -0.49 -13.75 -16.37
CA SER A 44 -1.73 -13.82 -17.14
C SER A 44 -2.92 -14.23 -16.25
N PRO A 45 -4.15 -13.79 -16.61
CA PRO A 45 -5.35 -14.18 -15.88
C PRO A 45 -5.57 -15.70 -15.94
N LEU A 46 -6.12 -16.26 -14.86
CA LEU A 46 -6.55 -17.66 -14.85
C LEU A 46 -8.06 -17.76 -15.02
N PHE A 47 -8.56 -18.90 -15.47
CA PHE A 47 -9.98 -19.10 -15.77
C PHE A 47 -10.56 -20.28 -14.98
N TYR A 48 -11.82 -20.19 -14.57
CA TYR A 48 -12.58 -21.31 -14.00
C TYR A 48 -14.01 -21.20 -14.50
N GLU A 49 -14.49 -22.18 -15.27
CA GLU A 49 -15.78 -22.07 -15.96
C GLU A 49 -15.84 -20.76 -16.78
N ASP A 50 -16.87 -19.95 -16.61
CA ASP A 50 -17.03 -18.63 -17.28
C ASP A 50 -16.33 -17.48 -16.53
N TYR A 51 -15.58 -17.79 -15.47
CA TYR A 51 -14.97 -16.80 -14.60
C TYR A 51 -13.50 -16.55 -14.92
N ARG A 52 -13.09 -15.27 -14.85
CA ARG A 52 -11.71 -14.82 -15.05
C ARG A 52 -11.12 -14.22 -13.76
N PHE A 53 -10.05 -14.82 -13.26
CA PHE A 53 -9.25 -14.33 -12.14
C PHE A 53 -8.20 -13.35 -12.64
N ASN A 54 -8.43 -12.06 -12.42
CA ASN A 54 -7.45 -11.02 -12.73
C ASN A 54 -6.55 -10.78 -11.50
N PRO A 55 -5.22 -10.88 -11.64
CA PRO A 55 -4.31 -10.50 -10.57
C PRO A 55 -4.56 -9.05 -10.13
N VAL A 56 -4.41 -8.77 -8.84
CA VAL A 56 -4.44 -7.40 -8.32
C VAL A 56 -3.14 -6.72 -8.73
N LEU A 57 -3.24 -5.55 -9.34
CA LEU A 57 -2.13 -4.86 -9.99
C LEU A 57 -1.45 -3.91 -9.00
N THR A 58 -0.12 -4.02 -8.87
CA THR A 58 0.72 -3.14 -8.04
C THR A 58 1.38 -1.99 -8.82
N ALA A 59 1.42 -2.11 -10.14
CA ALA A 59 1.67 -1.01 -11.08
C ALA A 59 0.97 -1.30 -12.39
N ASP A 60 0.09 -0.41 -12.85
CA ASP A 60 -0.44 -0.49 -14.21
C ASP A 60 -1.17 0.79 -14.66
N GLY A 61 -0.89 1.24 -15.88
CA GLY A 61 -1.65 2.30 -16.55
C GLY A 61 -2.92 1.83 -17.26
N GLN A 62 -3.07 0.53 -17.49
CA GLN A 62 -4.22 -0.10 -18.15
C GLN A 62 -5.34 -0.52 -17.18
N SER A 63 -5.09 -0.45 -15.87
CA SER A 63 -6.14 -0.72 -14.89
C SER A 63 -7.28 0.29 -15.03
N GLU A 64 -8.52 -0.13 -14.74
CA GLU A 64 -9.67 0.79 -14.67
C GLU A 64 -9.47 1.92 -13.63
N LEU A 65 -8.51 1.74 -12.72
CA LEU A 65 -8.12 2.72 -11.72
C LEU A 65 -7.10 3.75 -12.23
N GLY A 66 -6.40 3.47 -13.33
CA GLY A 66 -5.30 4.25 -13.86
C GLY A 66 -3.99 4.12 -13.07
N LYS A 67 -2.87 4.46 -13.73
CA LYS A 67 -1.48 4.39 -13.20
C LYS A 67 -1.34 5.03 -11.84
N TYR A 68 -2.01 6.15 -11.65
CA TYR A 68 -1.91 6.96 -10.45
C TYR A 68 -2.44 6.26 -9.19
N CYS A 69 -3.62 5.65 -9.28
CA CYS A 69 -4.25 4.99 -8.13
C CYS A 69 -3.49 3.72 -7.71
N CYS A 70 -2.96 2.95 -8.66
CA CYS A 70 -2.10 1.81 -8.37
C CYS A 70 -0.80 2.24 -7.66
N ASN A 71 -0.17 3.32 -8.13
CA ASN A 71 1.05 3.84 -7.51
C ASN A 71 0.79 4.31 -6.08
N LEU A 72 -0.31 5.03 -5.81
CA LEU A 72 -0.69 5.41 -4.45
C LEU A 72 -0.89 4.20 -3.52
N ALA A 73 -1.43 3.11 -4.06
CA ALA A 73 -1.67 1.90 -3.28
C ALA A 73 -0.37 1.18 -2.89
N PHE A 74 0.62 1.12 -3.77
CA PHE A 74 1.74 0.20 -3.59
C PHE A 74 3.14 0.84 -3.57
N GLN A 75 3.33 1.99 -4.20
CA GLN A 75 4.64 2.63 -4.36
C GLN A 75 4.78 3.93 -3.58
N SER A 76 3.77 4.79 -3.63
CA SER A 76 3.81 6.15 -3.09
C SER A 76 2.68 6.34 -2.08
N LEU A 77 2.73 5.57 -0.99
CA LEU A 77 1.71 5.64 0.04
C LEU A 77 1.64 7.08 0.61
N PRO A 78 0.45 7.71 0.64
CA PRO A 78 0.28 9.03 1.22
C PRO A 78 0.78 9.08 2.67
N ALA A 79 1.47 10.17 3.04
CA ALA A 79 1.86 10.36 4.43
C ALA A 79 0.70 10.81 5.31
N PHE A 80 -0.29 11.52 4.73
CA PHE A 80 -1.27 12.39 5.39
C PHE A 80 -0.65 13.10 6.60
N CYS A 81 -0.26 14.37 6.43
CA CYS A 81 0.18 15.17 7.57
C CYS A 81 -0.89 15.09 8.66
N ASP A 82 -0.55 14.53 9.82
CA ASP A 82 -1.45 14.53 10.96
C ASP A 82 -1.78 15.99 11.26
N ALA A 83 -3.02 16.41 10.99
CA ALA A 83 -3.51 17.73 11.33
C ALA A 83 -3.49 17.85 12.86
N GLY A 84 -2.36 18.28 13.43
CA GLY A 84 -2.20 18.46 14.87
C GLY A 84 -0.80 18.32 15.46
N THR A 85 0.23 17.96 14.70
CA THR A 85 1.62 18.07 15.20
C THR A 85 2.33 19.19 14.46
N ASP A 86 2.22 20.39 15.01
CA ASP A 86 3.17 21.46 14.72
C ASP A 86 4.58 20.92 14.89
N GLU A 87 5.39 21.15 13.87
CA GLU A 87 6.82 21.00 13.90
C GLU A 87 7.37 21.93 14.97
N THR A 88 7.72 21.39 16.14
CA THR A 88 8.76 21.96 17.00
C THR A 88 9.27 20.92 17.99
N GLU A 89 10.60 20.92 18.16
CA GLU A 89 11.40 20.17 19.14
C GLU A 89 11.85 18.75 18.77
N VAL A 90 12.86 18.72 17.91
CA VAL A 90 14.07 17.94 18.19
C VAL A 90 14.66 18.44 19.52
N ALA A 91 14.24 17.85 20.64
CA ALA A 91 14.89 18.03 21.93
C ALA A 91 15.01 16.68 22.66
N VAL A 92 16.26 16.27 22.84
CA VAL A 92 16.70 15.13 23.63
C VAL A 92 16.06 15.17 25.02
N ALA A 93 15.12 14.27 25.32
CA ALA A 93 14.50 14.19 26.64
C ALA A 93 14.72 12.80 27.28
N ARG A 94 15.42 12.84 28.41
CA ARG A 94 15.74 11.75 29.36
C ARG A 94 14.50 11.00 29.85
N PRO A 95 14.65 9.75 30.33
CA PRO A 95 13.54 8.98 30.87
C PRO A 95 13.15 9.49 32.27
N MET A 96 11.88 9.82 32.45
CA MET A 96 11.25 9.94 33.76
C MET A 96 9.97 9.10 33.82
N PRO A 97 9.59 8.62 35.02
CA PRO A 97 8.82 7.40 35.18
C PRO A 97 7.33 7.59 34.89
N LEU A 98 6.77 6.58 34.21
CA LEU A 98 5.35 6.43 33.91
C LEU A 98 4.49 6.45 35.18
N SER A 99 3.61 7.46 35.30
CA SER A 99 2.44 7.34 36.16
C SER A 99 1.36 6.54 35.42
N LYS A 100 0.90 5.47 36.06
CA LYS A 100 -0.22 4.66 35.60
C LYS A 100 -1.51 5.44 35.79
N GLN A 101 -1.94 6.21 34.79
CA GLN A 101 -3.33 6.68 34.68
C GLN A 101 -3.55 7.31 33.29
N GLN A 102 -3.98 6.49 32.32
CA GLN A 102 -4.90 6.87 31.23
C GLN A 102 -5.05 5.67 30.26
N LEU A 103 -5.74 4.65 30.75
CA LEU A 103 -6.35 3.60 29.94
C LEU A 103 -7.85 3.62 30.25
N ASN A 104 -8.47 4.76 29.99
CA ASN A 104 -9.92 4.86 29.89
C ASN A 104 -10.24 5.07 28.41
N SER A 105 -10.64 3.96 27.80
CA SER A 105 -11.29 3.87 26.50
C SER A 105 -12.43 4.89 26.42
N HIS A 106 -12.22 5.98 25.69
CA HIS A 106 -13.33 6.76 25.18
C HIS A 106 -14.02 5.95 24.08
N LYS A 107 -15.22 5.45 24.40
CA LYS A 107 -16.22 5.11 23.37
C LYS A 107 -16.32 6.31 22.42
N PRO A 108 -16.32 6.11 21.09
CA PRO A 108 -16.43 7.23 20.16
C PRO A 108 -17.77 7.92 20.40
N LYS A 109 -17.71 9.14 20.94
CA LYS A 109 -18.83 10.07 20.95
C LYS A 109 -18.84 10.70 19.56
N VAL A 110 -19.92 10.52 18.81
CA VAL A 110 -20.14 11.25 17.56
C VAL A 110 -20.33 12.72 17.95
N VAL A 111 -19.25 13.49 17.90
CA VAL A 111 -19.27 14.93 18.11
C VAL A 111 -19.45 15.60 16.75
N CYS A 112 -20.71 15.77 16.35
CA CYS A 112 -21.05 16.77 15.34
C CYS A 112 -21.25 18.10 16.09
N GLN A 113 -20.16 18.83 16.40
CA GLN A 113 -20.19 20.25 16.72
C GLN A 113 -18.77 20.79 16.93
N GLY A 114 -18.31 21.57 15.96
CA GLY A 114 -17.06 22.32 15.98
C GLY A 114 -16.94 23.13 14.70
N ASN A 115 -16.91 24.45 14.83
CA ASN A 115 -17.07 25.43 13.75
C ASN A 115 -15.95 25.38 12.71
N THR A 116 -16.14 24.61 11.65
CA THR A 116 -15.64 24.89 10.28
C THR A 116 -16.45 24.03 9.32
N VAL A 117 -16.78 24.62 8.17
CA VAL A 117 -17.82 24.16 7.24
C VAL A 117 -17.64 22.69 6.84
N THR A 118 -18.40 21.80 7.48
CA THR A 118 -18.51 20.38 7.09
C THR A 118 -19.64 20.26 6.07
N ARG A 119 -19.31 19.86 4.83
CA ARG A 119 -20.30 19.39 3.86
C ARG A 119 -20.82 18.04 4.35
N CYS A 120 -21.87 18.07 5.17
CA CYS A 120 -22.62 16.87 5.51
C CYS A 120 -23.19 16.26 4.23
N TYR A 121 -22.63 15.14 3.79
CA TYR A 121 -23.19 14.32 2.74
C TYR A 121 -24.57 13.82 3.15
N TYR A 122 -25.50 13.85 2.19
CA TYR A 122 -26.82 13.27 2.30
C TYR A 122 -26.72 11.80 2.73
N ASN A 123 -27.37 11.45 3.85
CA ASN A 123 -27.45 10.08 4.33
C ASN A 123 -28.90 9.59 4.22
N PRO A 124 -29.22 8.72 3.23
CA PRO A 124 -30.58 8.27 3.00
C PRO A 124 -31.17 7.51 4.19
N LEU A 125 -30.37 6.95 5.10
CA LEU A 125 -30.87 6.24 6.27
C LEU A 125 -31.34 7.16 7.39
N THR A 126 -30.81 8.40 7.47
CA THR A 126 -31.17 9.35 8.53
C THR A 126 -32.08 10.46 8.04
N ASP A 127 -31.95 10.85 6.78
CA ASP A 127 -32.49 12.09 6.24
C ASP A 127 -33.83 11.89 5.50
N ILE A 128 -34.17 10.64 5.14
CA ILE A 128 -35.47 10.25 4.59
C ILE A 128 -36.35 9.66 5.70
N ASP A 129 -37.62 10.05 5.72
CA ASP A 129 -38.65 9.37 6.49
C ASP A 129 -39.23 8.19 5.69
N TRP A 130 -38.60 7.04 5.87
CA TRP A 130 -39.04 5.80 5.23
C TRP A 130 -40.37 5.28 5.77
N GLN A 131 -40.84 5.76 6.93
CA GLN A 131 -42.12 5.32 7.50
C GLN A 131 -43.31 6.10 6.92
N HIS A 132 -43.08 7.28 6.34
CA HIS A 132 -44.12 8.16 5.81
C HIS A 132 -43.92 8.50 4.32
N GLY A 133 -43.54 7.52 3.50
CA GLY A 133 -43.57 7.64 2.04
C GLY A 133 -42.28 8.09 1.37
N GLY A 134 -41.15 8.12 2.10
CA GLY A 134 -39.83 8.37 1.50
C GLY A 134 -39.50 9.85 1.28
N GLU A 135 -40.28 10.76 1.86
CA GLU A 135 -39.98 12.19 1.83
C GLU A 135 -38.81 12.55 2.75
N PHE A 136 -38.12 13.66 2.45
CA PHE A 136 -37.11 14.18 3.35
C PHE A 136 -37.74 14.59 4.68
N LYS A 137 -37.07 14.20 5.78
CA LYS A 137 -37.48 14.66 7.10
C LYS A 137 -37.43 16.18 7.14
N ARG A 138 -38.42 16.77 7.79
CA ARG A 138 -38.63 18.23 7.87
C ARG A 138 -37.37 19.05 8.15
N HIS A 139 -36.55 18.63 9.11
CA HIS A 139 -35.32 19.33 9.50
C HIS A 139 -34.24 19.28 8.41
N PHE A 140 -34.23 18.24 7.56
CA PHE A 140 -33.35 18.14 6.42
C PHE A 140 -33.85 19.00 5.26
N SER A 141 -35.15 18.99 4.98
CA SER A 141 -35.79 19.85 3.98
C SER A 141 -35.55 21.34 4.27
N GLU A 142 -35.70 21.77 5.52
CA GLU A 142 -35.45 23.16 5.95
C GLU A 142 -33.97 23.56 5.77
N ARG A 143 -33.03 22.63 6.01
CA ARG A 143 -31.59 22.83 5.72
C ARG A 143 -31.31 22.96 4.23
N LEU A 144 -31.97 22.12 3.41
CA LEU A 144 -31.81 22.13 1.96
C LEU A 144 -32.32 23.44 1.36
N GLN A 145 -33.48 23.91 1.85
CA GLN A 145 -34.10 25.17 1.42
C GLN A 145 -33.25 26.39 1.79
N LYS A 146 -32.64 26.41 2.98
CA LYS A 146 -31.66 27.45 3.35
C LYS A 146 -30.45 27.46 2.42
N LYS A 147 -29.90 26.29 2.08
CA LYS A 147 -28.77 26.19 1.13
C LYS A 147 -29.13 26.66 -0.28
N ALA A 148 -30.33 26.34 -0.76
CA ALA A 148 -30.81 26.82 -2.06
C ALA A 148 -30.92 28.36 -2.08
N TYR A 149 -31.35 28.97 -0.97
CA TYR A 149 -31.38 30.42 -0.82
C TYR A 149 -29.98 31.06 -0.87
N PHE A 150 -28.99 30.48 -0.19
CA PHE A 150 -27.61 30.99 -0.23
C PHE A 150 -26.97 30.88 -1.63
N HIS A 151 -27.20 29.78 -2.35
CA HIS A 151 -26.70 29.63 -3.72
C HIS A 151 -27.37 30.57 -4.72
N SER A 152 -28.66 30.89 -4.52
CA SER A 152 -29.36 31.87 -5.36
C SER A 152 -28.80 33.29 -5.19
N ALA A 153 -28.31 33.63 -3.99
CA ALA A 153 -27.69 34.92 -3.70
C ALA A 153 -26.26 35.05 -4.27
N GLU A 154 -25.50 33.96 -4.33
CA GLU A 154 -24.17 33.91 -4.97
C GLU A 154 -24.25 34.05 -6.49
N LEU A 155 -25.27 33.46 -7.14
CA LEU A 155 -25.49 33.59 -8.58
C LEU A 155 -25.90 35.00 -9.00
N SER A 156 -26.61 35.75 -8.15
CA SER A 156 -26.92 37.16 -8.40
C SER A 156 -25.72 38.12 -8.29
N HIS A 157 -24.64 37.70 -7.61
CA HIS A 157 -23.40 38.49 -7.54
C HIS A 157 -22.45 38.25 -8.72
N ALA A 158 -22.59 37.12 -9.43
CA ALA A 158 -21.75 36.77 -10.58
C ALA A 158 -22.19 37.42 -11.91
N MET A 159 -23.38 38.05 -11.97
CA MET A 159 -23.90 38.67 -13.20
C MET A 159 -23.74 40.21 -13.27
N THR A 160 -22.96 40.82 -12.37
CA THR A 160 -22.75 42.29 -12.34
C THR A 160 -21.28 42.72 -12.46
N GLY A 161 -20.42 41.92 -13.09
CA GLY A 161 -19.02 42.27 -13.35
C GLY A 161 -18.59 42.06 -14.80
N GLU A 162 -18.64 43.15 -15.57
CA GLU A 162 -17.79 43.50 -16.74
C GLU A 162 -17.99 42.78 -18.10
N ASN A 163 -18.68 43.51 -19.00
CA ASN A 163 -18.35 43.73 -20.43
C ASN A 163 -16.89 44.26 -20.57
N ASP A 164 -16.10 44.21 -21.65
CA ASP A 164 -16.18 43.94 -23.10
C ASP A 164 -14.81 43.27 -23.48
N SER A 165 -14.68 42.37 -24.47
CA SER A 165 -14.42 42.77 -25.87
C SER A 165 -14.09 41.57 -26.77
N GLU A 166 -14.72 41.61 -27.95
CA GLU A 166 -14.24 41.26 -29.31
C GLU A 166 -13.87 39.82 -29.74
N PHE A 167 -14.87 39.21 -30.39
CA PHE A 167 -14.85 38.52 -31.70
C PHE A 167 -13.54 38.50 -32.52
N LYS A 168 -13.17 37.31 -33.02
CA LYS A 168 -13.22 37.01 -34.47
C LYS A 168 -13.16 35.50 -34.78
N ALA A 169 -14.06 35.09 -35.67
CA ALA A 169 -14.15 33.77 -36.28
C ALA A 169 -13.24 33.66 -37.50
N ALA A 170 -12.73 32.46 -37.77
CA ALA A 170 -12.42 31.98 -39.12
C ALA A 170 -12.51 30.44 -39.15
N GLU A 171 -13.50 29.95 -39.88
CA GLU A 171 -13.60 28.57 -40.35
C GLU A 171 -12.47 28.27 -41.34
N ASN A 172 -11.93 27.04 -41.32
CA ASN A 172 -11.57 26.33 -42.54
C ASN A 172 -11.56 24.81 -42.29
N LYS A 173 -12.34 24.11 -43.11
CA LYS A 173 -12.36 22.64 -43.26
C LYS A 173 -11.20 22.20 -44.16
N GLY A 174 -10.71 20.97 -43.96
CA GLY A 174 -9.84 20.30 -44.94
C GLY A 174 -9.16 19.04 -44.42
N ASP A 175 -9.78 17.90 -44.74
CA ASP A 175 -9.46 16.47 -44.63
C ASP A 175 -8.01 15.93 -44.46
N GLU A 176 -7.99 14.85 -43.65
CA GLU A 176 -7.39 13.52 -43.82
C GLU A 176 -5.90 13.29 -44.15
N SER A 177 -5.33 12.46 -43.25
CA SER A 177 -4.40 11.35 -43.50
C SER A 177 -2.92 11.66 -43.79
N ALA A 178 -2.14 11.64 -42.71
CA ALA A 178 -0.74 11.20 -42.77
C ALA A 178 -0.36 10.50 -41.45
N MET A 179 -0.23 9.18 -41.52
CA MET A 179 0.52 8.38 -40.55
C MET A 179 1.91 8.98 -40.33
N LEU A 180 2.23 9.45 -39.12
CA LEU A 180 3.61 9.60 -38.67
C LEU A 180 3.66 9.42 -37.14
N PHE A 181 4.56 8.53 -36.73
CA PHE A 181 4.95 8.22 -35.37
C PHE A 181 5.06 9.47 -34.49
N SER A 182 4.23 9.56 -33.45
CA SER A 182 4.45 10.52 -32.37
C SER A 182 5.31 9.88 -31.30
N PRO A 183 6.53 10.39 -31.04
CA PRO A 183 7.28 10.03 -29.84
C PRO A 183 6.52 10.57 -28.63
N SER A 184 6.42 9.73 -27.60
CA SER A 184 5.94 10.04 -26.26
C SER A 184 6.24 11.48 -25.84
N THR A 185 5.19 12.29 -25.70
CA THR A 185 5.26 13.54 -24.92
C THR A 185 5.75 13.21 -23.52
N PRO A 186 6.68 14.00 -22.94
CA PRO A 186 7.03 13.86 -21.54
C PRO A 186 5.76 14.13 -20.73
N ASP A 187 5.37 13.19 -19.88
CA ASP A 187 4.30 13.35 -18.89
C ASP A 187 4.52 14.70 -18.19
N GLU A 188 3.63 15.68 -18.40
CA GLU A 188 3.58 16.86 -17.54
C GLU A 188 3.41 16.36 -16.10
N PRO A 189 4.25 16.80 -15.14
CA PRO A 189 4.10 16.40 -13.76
C PRO A 189 2.79 17.02 -13.24
N LEU A 190 1.71 16.25 -13.29
CA LEU A 190 0.48 16.55 -12.56
C LEU A 190 0.86 16.76 -11.10
N GLU A 191 0.72 18.00 -10.63
CA GLU A 191 0.99 18.37 -9.25
C GLU A 191 0.08 17.54 -8.32
N LEU A 192 0.65 16.52 -7.69
CA LEU A 192 -0.03 15.79 -6.64
C LEU A 192 -0.38 16.80 -5.53
N PRO A 193 -1.63 16.78 -5.01
CA PRO A 193 -1.94 17.46 -3.76
C PRO A 193 -0.86 17.12 -2.72
N THR A 194 -0.33 18.13 -2.02
CA THR A 194 0.73 17.96 -1.01
C THR A 194 0.39 16.88 0.03
N GLN A 195 -0.90 16.67 0.28
CA GLN A 195 -1.47 15.65 1.17
C GLN A 195 -1.21 14.19 0.74
N LEU A 196 -0.89 13.98 -0.55
CA LEU A 196 -0.62 12.69 -1.16
C LEU A 196 0.88 12.41 -1.30
N LEU A 197 1.74 13.31 -0.82
CA LEU A 197 3.18 13.08 -0.81
C LEU A 197 3.54 11.96 0.16
N CYS A 198 4.46 11.10 -0.27
CA CYS A 198 5.00 10.04 0.56
C CYS A 198 6.01 10.64 1.57
N SER A 199 6.05 10.07 2.77
CA SER A 199 7.01 10.42 3.80
C SER A 199 7.59 9.15 4.40
N VAL A 200 8.90 9.17 4.61
CA VAL A 200 9.67 8.10 5.22
C VAL A 200 9.10 7.78 6.60
N ASP A 201 8.80 6.50 6.85
CA ASP A 201 8.24 6.06 8.13
C ASP A 201 7.08 6.97 8.61
N SER A 202 6.10 7.22 7.75
CA SER A 202 4.95 8.05 8.12
C SER A 202 4.08 7.38 9.18
N ALA A 203 3.37 8.18 9.99
CA ALA A 203 2.38 7.66 10.93
C ALA A 203 1.29 6.84 10.22
N PHE A 204 0.91 7.26 9.01
CA PHE A 204 -0.04 6.55 8.17
C PHE A 204 0.47 5.17 7.73
N ALA A 205 1.74 5.07 7.30
CA ALA A 205 2.34 3.78 6.92
C ALA A 205 2.44 2.82 8.13
N ARG A 206 2.72 3.35 9.33
CA ARG A 206 2.66 2.54 10.55
C ARG A 206 1.23 2.13 10.91
N LYS A 207 0.24 3.00 10.72
CA LYS A 207 -1.19 2.68 10.94
C LYS A 207 -1.62 1.51 10.04
N MET A 208 -1.18 1.50 8.78
CA MET A 208 -1.39 0.40 7.84
C MET A 208 -0.84 -0.94 8.36
N LEU A 209 0.41 -0.97 8.83
CA LEU A 209 1.02 -2.19 9.38
C LEU A 209 0.38 -2.60 10.71
N ASN A 210 0.10 -1.65 11.60
CA ASN A 210 -0.57 -1.92 12.86
C ASN A 210 -1.97 -2.53 12.64
N ASP A 211 -2.71 -2.08 11.64
CA ASP A 211 -4.02 -2.63 11.29
C ASP A 211 -3.95 -4.14 11.02
N VAL A 212 -2.92 -4.64 10.31
CA VAL A 212 -2.76 -6.08 10.07
C VAL A 212 -2.16 -6.82 11.28
N ILE A 213 -1.20 -6.21 11.99
CA ILE A 213 -0.64 -6.77 13.23
C ILE A 213 -1.78 -7.08 14.22
N TYR A 214 -2.73 -6.15 14.42
CA TYR A 214 -3.83 -6.34 15.36
C TYR A 214 -4.97 -7.21 14.82
N LYS A 215 -5.44 -6.96 13.59
CA LYS A 215 -6.60 -7.68 13.03
C LYS A 215 -6.35 -9.17 12.84
N SER A 216 -5.10 -9.55 12.56
CA SER A 216 -4.69 -10.96 12.43
C SER A 216 -5.12 -11.83 13.63
N HIS A 217 -5.32 -11.22 14.80
CA HIS A 217 -5.68 -11.93 16.02
C HIS A 217 -7.19 -12.10 16.24
N TYR A 218 -8.02 -11.17 15.75
CA TYR A 218 -9.43 -11.09 16.13
C TYR A 218 -10.40 -11.17 14.95
N ASP A 219 -9.95 -10.84 13.74
CA ASP A 219 -10.83 -10.79 12.56
C ASP A 219 -10.70 -12.07 11.71
N ASN A 220 -11.78 -12.85 11.68
CA ASN A 220 -11.87 -14.10 10.93
C ASN A 220 -11.66 -13.92 9.42
N GLN A 221 -12.00 -12.76 8.86
CA GLN A 221 -11.79 -12.49 7.43
C GLN A 221 -10.31 -12.36 7.09
N THR A 222 -9.50 -11.85 8.03
CA THR A 222 -8.06 -11.65 7.81
C THR A 222 -7.20 -12.84 8.23
N LYS A 223 -7.68 -13.74 9.11
CA LYS A 223 -6.90 -14.89 9.60
C LYS A 223 -6.36 -15.79 8.49
N GLY A 224 -7.11 -15.99 7.40
CA GLY A 224 -6.68 -16.83 6.27
C GLY A 224 -5.63 -16.17 5.36
N ILE A 225 -5.46 -14.85 5.46
CA ILE A 225 -4.59 -14.05 4.59
C ILE A 225 -3.63 -13.14 5.37
N SER A 226 -3.53 -13.28 6.69
CA SER A 226 -2.85 -12.29 7.54
C SER A 226 -1.36 -12.20 7.25
N TRP A 227 -0.70 -13.32 6.95
CA TRP A 227 0.71 -13.37 6.59
C TRP A 227 1.00 -12.76 5.20
N PRO A 228 0.27 -13.15 4.13
CA PRO A 228 0.35 -12.45 2.85
C PRO A 228 0.00 -10.95 2.93
N LEU A 229 -0.99 -10.58 3.75
CA LEU A 229 -1.36 -9.17 3.97
C LEU A 229 -0.26 -8.39 4.68
N PHE A 230 0.41 -9.00 5.65
CA PHE A 230 1.58 -8.41 6.28
C PHE A 230 2.71 -8.23 5.27
N GLY A 231 3.03 -9.23 4.45
CA GLY A 231 4.03 -9.12 3.39
C GLY A 231 3.72 -8.04 2.35
N CYS A 232 2.47 -8.01 1.87
CA CYS A 232 1.98 -6.97 0.95
C CYS A 232 2.18 -5.56 1.54
N ARG A 233 1.79 -5.34 2.79
CA ARG A 233 1.93 -4.03 3.45
C ARG A 233 3.36 -3.70 3.84
N LEU A 234 4.19 -4.72 4.10
CA LEU A 234 5.61 -4.55 4.37
C LEU A 234 6.33 -4.04 3.14
N TYR A 235 6.00 -4.53 1.94
CA TYR A 235 6.48 -3.99 0.67
C TYR A 235 6.16 -2.49 0.54
N VAL A 236 4.90 -2.11 0.77
CA VAL A 236 4.47 -0.70 0.70
C VAL A 236 5.22 0.16 1.72
N TYR A 237 5.42 -0.34 2.93
CA TYR A 237 6.19 0.35 3.96
C TYR A 237 7.67 0.53 3.57
N GLN A 238 8.31 -0.51 3.03
CA GLN A 238 9.70 -0.45 2.53
C GLN A 238 9.88 0.63 1.45
N ASN A 239 8.87 0.84 0.60
CA ASN A 239 8.91 1.87 -0.45
C ASN A 239 8.83 3.31 0.07
N THR A 240 8.49 3.55 1.34
CA THR A 240 8.50 4.91 1.90
C THR A 240 9.90 5.54 1.92
N TRP A 241 10.97 4.72 1.83
CA TRP A 241 12.37 5.16 1.71
C TRP A 241 12.86 5.40 0.28
N GLN A 242 12.04 5.16 -0.75
CA GLN A 242 12.49 5.28 -2.15
C GLN A 242 12.92 6.69 -2.56
N GLY A 243 12.45 7.73 -1.87
CA GLY A 243 12.82 9.13 -2.13
C GLY A 243 14.12 9.61 -1.48
N GLU A 244 14.83 8.75 -0.73
CA GLU A 244 16.08 9.13 -0.07
C GLU A 244 17.24 9.18 -1.10
N GLY A 245 17.99 10.29 -1.13
CA GLY A 245 18.97 10.56 -2.19
C GLY A 245 20.20 9.63 -2.19
N ASP A 246 20.48 8.96 -1.08
CA ASP A 246 21.55 7.97 -0.94
C ASP A 246 20.92 6.57 -0.91
N ILE A 247 21.06 5.83 -2.02
CA ILE A 247 20.45 4.51 -2.22
C ILE A 247 20.88 3.55 -1.10
N ALA A 248 22.16 3.52 -0.74
CA ALA A 248 22.66 2.60 0.28
C ALA A 248 22.04 2.91 1.64
N LYS A 249 21.97 4.20 2.03
CA LYS A 249 21.30 4.61 3.28
C LYS A 249 19.82 4.29 3.26
N ALA A 250 19.13 4.49 2.14
CA ALA A 250 17.72 4.12 1.98
C ALA A 250 17.51 2.62 2.27
N HIS A 251 18.38 1.76 1.73
CA HIS A 251 18.32 0.31 1.94
C HIS A 251 18.61 -0.08 3.39
N ILE A 252 19.60 0.54 4.03
CA ILE A 252 19.92 0.27 5.43
C ILE A 252 18.77 0.71 6.35
N SER A 253 18.24 1.92 6.14
CA SER A 253 17.12 2.46 6.91
C SER A 253 15.86 1.61 6.72
N ALA A 254 15.53 1.25 5.47
CA ALA A 254 14.42 0.35 5.16
C ALA A 254 14.62 -1.04 5.78
N PHE A 255 15.85 -1.58 5.81
CA PHE A 255 16.16 -2.88 6.44
C PHE A 255 15.93 -2.84 7.95
N ILE A 256 16.40 -1.79 8.62
CA ILE A 256 16.18 -1.56 10.04
C ILE A 256 14.68 -1.45 10.32
N ALA A 257 13.95 -0.64 9.55
CA ALA A 257 12.52 -0.50 9.69
C ALA A 257 11.77 -1.83 9.45
N THR A 258 12.24 -2.63 8.48
CA THR A 258 11.71 -3.97 8.18
C THR A 258 11.89 -4.91 9.36
N CYS A 259 13.10 -4.97 9.95
CA CYS A 259 13.35 -5.78 11.14
C CYS A 259 12.44 -5.36 12.30
N TYR A 260 12.23 -4.05 12.50
CA TYR A 260 11.37 -3.56 13.56
C TYR A 260 9.89 -3.89 13.34
N ALA A 261 9.40 -3.79 12.09
CA ALA A 261 8.06 -4.21 11.72
C ALA A 261 7.84 -5.70 11.97
N ILE A 262 8.79 -6.56 11.58
CA ILE A 262 8.74 -8.01 11.83
C ILE A 262 8.80 -8.30 13.32
N GLN A 263 9.66 -7.61 14.08
CA GLN A 263 9.70 -7.76 15.53
C GLN A 263 8.34 -7.43 16.16
N SER A 264 7.72 -6.35 15.70
CA SER A 264 6.42 -5.88 16.17
C SER A 264 5.32 -6.90 15.89
N TRP A 265 5.35 -7.51 14.70
CA TRP A 265 4.50 -8.64 14.34
C TRP A 265 4.71 -9.84 15.27
N VAL A 266 5.95 -10.33 15.40
CA VAL A 266 6.29 -11.52 16.20
C VAL A 266 5.92 -11.33 17.67
N LYS A 267 6.22 -10.16 18.23
CA LYS A 267 5.92 -9.82 19.63
C LYS A 267 4.49 -9.34 19.85
N ARG A 268 3.70 -9.14 18.78
CA ARG A 268 2.33 -8.62 18.83
C ARG A 268 2.23 -7.28 19.55
N ILE A 269 3.17 -6.39 19.26
CA ILE A 269 3.23 -5.04 19.80
C ILE A 269 2.99 -4.03 18.68
N PRO A 270 2.47 -2.84 18.99
CA PRO A 270 2.35 -1.78 17.99
C PRO A 270 3.72 -1.40 17.45
N LEU A 271 3.80 -1.33 16.12
CA LEU A 271 4.87 -0.66 15.40
C LEU A 271 4.79 0.84 15.69
N LYS A 272 5.86 1.38 16.29
CA LYS A 272 6.06 2.81 16.51
C LYS A 272 7.06 3.34 15.48
N HIS A 273 7.36 4.64 15.56
CA HIS A 273 8.39 5.26 14.72
C HIS A 273 9.73 4.51 14.88
N CYS A 274 10.40 4.18 13.78
CA CYS A 274 11.63 3.41 13.77
C CYS A 274 12.78 4.13 14.49
N GLY A 275 12.72 5.46 14.56
CA GLY A 275 13.64 6.27 15.39
C GLY A 275 13.61 5.94 16.89
N TYR A 276 12.55 5.30 17.42
CA TYR A 276 12.56 4.75 18.79
C TYR A 276 13.47 3.53 18.93
N TRP A 277 13.85 2.92 17.80
CA TRP A 277 14.81 1.83 17.71
C TRP A 277 16.22 2.38 17.45
N VAL A 278 16.64 3.31 18.30
CA VAL A 278 18.00 3.86 18.32
C VAL A 278 19.05 2.76 18.45
N GLN A 279 20.24 3.00 17.90
CA GLN A 279 21.37 2.06 17.81
C GLN A 279 21.74 1.37 19.14
N GLY A 280 21.42 1.98 20.30
CA GLY A 280 21.63 1.40 21.63
C GLY A 280 20.54 0.40 22.11
N MET A 281 19.33 0.44 21.54
CA MET A 281 18.20 -0.46 21.84
C MET A 281 18.04 -1.58 20.80
N MET A 282 18.86 -1.54 19.75
CA MET A 282 18.85 -2.50 18.66
C MET A 282 19.46 -3.85 19.12
N PRO A 283 18.78 -4.99 18.90
CA PRO A 283 19.33 -6.31 19.19
C PRO A 283 20.69 -6.51 18.51
N SER A 284 21.61 -7.21 19.19
CA SER A 284 22.95 -7.45 18.64
C SER A 284 22.93 -8.20 17.31
N SER A 285 21.96 -9.11 17.10
CA SER A 285 21.78 -9.81 15.82
C SER A 285 21.46 -8.84 14.67
N VAL A 286 20.66 -7.80 14.94
CA VAL A 286 20.33 -6.78 13.93
C VAL A 286 21.52 -5.90 13.64
N ARG A 287 22.26 -5.45 14.66
CA ARG A 287 23.47 -4.65 14.45
C ARG A 287 24.50 -5.40 13.61
N GLN A 288 24.66 -6.71 13.84
CA GLN A 288 25.53 -7.55 13.05
C GLN A 288 25.04 -7.67 11.59
N ALA A 289 23.76 -7.94 11.38
CA ALA A 289 23.17 -8.03 10.05
C ALA A 289 23.27 -6.69 9.28
N VAL A 290 23.04 -5.55 9.96
CA VAL A 290 23.21 -4.21 9.40
C VAL A 290 24.65 -3.98 8.96
N ALA A 291 25.64 -4.30 9.81
CA ALA A 291 27.05 -4.13 9.45
C ALA A 291 27.44 -4.99 8.23
N GLN A 292 26.92 -6.22 8.12
CA GLN A 292 27.17 -7.08 6.96
C GLN A 292 26.46 -6.56 5.70
N LEU A 293 25.25 -6.02 5.85
CA LEU A 293 24.51 -5.38 4.76
C LEU A 293 25.21 -4.11 4.27
N GLU A 294 25.71 -3.28 5.18
CA GLU A 294 26.53 -2.10 4.86
C GLU A 294 27.75 -2.51 4.03
N CYS A 295 28.50 -3.52 4.47
CA CYS A 295 29.63 -4.04 3.71
C CYS A 295 29.23 -4.47 2.29
N LEU A 296 28.10 -5.18 2.14
CA LEU A 296 27.58 -5.62 0.84
C LEU A 296 27.20 -4.44 -0.06
N LEU A 297 26.41 -3.49 0.46
CA LEU A 297 25.91 -2.36 -0.32
C LEU A 297 27.05 -1.42 -0.73
N TYR A 298 28.00 -1.16 0.17
CA TYR A 298 29.14 -0.29 -0.13
C TYR A 298 30.19 -0.97 -1.02
N SER A 299 30.33 -2.30 -0.99
CA SER A 299 31.22 -3.01 -1.93
C SER A 299 30.73 -2.96 -3.37
N HIS A 300 29.43 -2.77 -3.59
CA HIS A 300 28.82 -2.64 -4.91
C HIS A 300 28.56 -1.17 -5.31
N HIS A 301 28.95 -0.21 -4.48
CA HIS A 301 28.74 1.20 -4.79
C HIS A 301 29.67 1.64 -5.92
N GLY A 302 29.10 1.79 -7.13
CA GLY A 302 29.82 2.26 -8.33
C GLY A 302 30.15 1.19 -9.38
N TYR A 303 29.74 -0.07 -9.18
CA TYR A 303 29.90 -1.14 -10.17
C TYR A 303 28.56 -1.42 -10.88
N GLU A 304 28.57 -1.46 -12.23
CA GLU A 304 27.37 -1.74 -13.06
C GLU A 304 27.00 -3.24 -13.12
N ASP A 305 27.77 -4.13 -12.50
CA ASP A 305 27.55 -5.58 -12.61
C ASP A 305 26.55 -6.11 -11.56
N TYR A 306 25.27 -5.98 -11.91
CA TYR A 306 24.14 -6.47 -11.10
C TYR A 306 24.08 -8.00 -10.94
N ARG A 307 24.94 -8.80 -11.60
CA ARG A 307 24.93 -10.26 -11.40
C ARG A 307 25.60 -10.69 -10.09
N GLY A 308 26.63 -9.97 -9.64
CA GLY A 308 27.35 -10.31 -8.41
C GLY A 308 26.56 -10.09 -7.14
N ILE A 309 25.69 -9.06 -7.12
CA ILE A 309 24.97 -8.65 -5.92
C ILE A 309 23.97 -9.71 -5.43
N GLY A 310 23.30 -10.42 -6.34
CA GLY A 310 22.37 -11.50 -6.00
C GLY A 310 23.05 -12.66 -5.29
N ASP A 311 24.24 -13.06 -5.76
CA ASP A 311 25.03 -14.13 -5.14
C ASP A 311 25.57 -13.73 -3.77
N ASP A 312 25.97 -12.46 -3.59
CA ASP A 312 26.39 -11.92 -2.29
C ASP A 312 25.22 -11.89 -1.30
N TRP A 313 24.02 -11.49 -1.74
CA TRP A 313 22.81 -11.53 -0.94
C TRP A 313 22.48 -12.97 -0.50
N ALA A 314 22.52 -13.93 -1.41
CA ALA A 314 22.28 -15.34 -1.10
C ALA A 314 23.31 -15.87 -0.10
N ARG A 315 24.59 -15.53 -0.27
CA ARG A 315 25.66 -15.88 0.68
C ARG A 315 25.43 -15.26 2.06
N LEU A 316 24.97 -14.01 2.14
CA LEU A 316 24.66 -13.35 3.40
C LEU A 316 23.49 -14.03 4.13
N ILE A 317 22.43 -14.43 3.42
CA ILE A 317 21.32 -15.19 4.00
C ILE A 317 21.78 -16.54 4.52
N ALA A 318 22.61 -17.27 3.76
CA ALA A 318 23.09 -18.58 4.16
C ALA A 318 23.83 -18.55 5.51
N GLN A 319 24.49 -17.45 5.86
CA GLN A 319 25.15 -17.26 7.15
C GLN A 319 24.18 -17.14 8.34
N HIS A 320 22.92 -16.76 8.08
CA HIS A 320 21.88 -16.55 9.09
C HIS A 320 20.94 -17.75 9.24
N MET A 321 21.17 -18.82 8.48
CA MET A 321 20.33 -20.00 8.47
C MET A 321 20.80 -21.05 9.49
N PRO A 322 19.87 -21.80 10.12
CA PRO A 322 20.23 -22.94 10.96
C PRO A 322 21.04 -23.98 10.16
N GLN A 323 21.99 -24.64 10.82
CA GLN A 323 22.78 -25.71 10.19
C GLN A 323 21.86 -26.84 9.69
N GLY A 324 21.92 -27.13 8.39
CA GLY A 324 21.13 -28.21 7.75
C GLY A 324 20.01 -27.75 6.81
N GLU A 325 19.60 -26.48 6.84
CA GLU A 325 18.51 -25.95 5.99
C GLU A 325 19.01 -25.15 4.76
N ALA A 326 20.33 -25.02 4.59
CA ALA A 326 20.98 -24.26 3.53
C ALA A 326 20.68 -24.70 2.06
N PRO A 327 20.49 -25.99 1.70
CA PRO A 327 20.43 -26.38 0.29
C PRO A 327 19.14 -25.94 -0.44
N HIS A 328 18.09 -25.52 0.27
CA HIS A 328 16.83 -25.07 -0.35
C HIS A 328 16.83 -23.59 -0.79
N LEU A 329 17.88 -22.84 -0.47
CA LEU A 329 17.96 -21.39 -0.70
C LEU A 329 18.18 -21.03 -2.17
N TYR A 330 19.18 -21.64 -2.81
CA TYR A 330 19.64 -21.23 -4.14
C TYR A 330 18.65 -21.55 -5.27
N GLY A 331 17.84 -22.61 -5.13
CA GLY A 331 16.96 -23.08 -6.21
C GLY A 331 15.57 -22.46 -6.24
N ILE A 332 15.12 -21.86 -5.13
CA ILE A 332 13.82 -21.21 -5.03
C ILE A 332 14.00 -19.69 -5.15
N ALA A 333 15.01 -19.08 -4.50
CA ALA A 333 15.20 -17.63 -4.32
C ALA A 333 15.17 -16.71 -5.53
N LEU A 334 15.27 -17.24 -6.75
CA LEU A 334 15.26 -16.47 -7.99
C LEU A 334 14.20 -16.97 -8.97
N ARG A 335 13.17 -17.69 -8.52
CA ARG A 335 12.03 -18.05 -9.38
C ARG A 335 11.00 -16.92 -9.32
N PRO A 336 10.96 -16.00 -10.31
CA PRO A 336 10.11 -14.82 -10.19
C PRO A 336 8.63 -15.20 -10.14
N ALA A 337 8.29 -16.26 -10.88
CA ALA A 337 6.96 -16.84 -10.94
C ALA A 337 6.68 -17.85 -9.83
N HIS A 338 7.48 -17.97 -8.76
CA HIS A 338 7.36 -19.05 -7.76
C HIS A 338 5.94 -19.22 -7.20
N LEU A 339 5.34 -18.12 -6.72
CA LEU A 339 3.98 -18.16 -6.18
C LEU A 339 2.96 -18.57 -7.25
N TYR A 340 3.12 -18.02 -8.46
CA TYR A 340 2.26 -18.32 -9.59
C TYR A 340 2.36 -19.79 -10.02
N GLU A 341 3.58 -20.33 -10.17
CA GLU A 341 3.84 -21.74 -10.44
C GLU A 341 3.18 -22.65 -9.40
N GLN A 342 3.30 -22.32 -8.10
CA GLN A 342 2.62 -23.06 -7.04
C GLN A 342 1.09 -23.03 -7.19
N ALA A 343 0.53 -21.92 -7.67
CA ALA A 343 -0.89 -21.79 -7.92
C ALA A 343 -1.35 -22.60 -9.12
N LEU A 344 -0.55 -22.66 -10.20
CA LEU A 344 -0.80 -23.51 -11.36
C LEU A 344 -0.86 -24.99 -10.95
N ILE A 345 0.08 -25.41 -10.11
CA ILE A 345 0.14 -26.78 -9.57
C ILE A 345 -1.05 -27.04 -8.65
N SER A 346 -1.29 -26.15 -7.67
CA SER A 346 -2.36 -26.33 -6.67
C SER A 346 -3.75 -26.27 -7.29
N GLY A 347 -3.95 -25.49 -8.35
CA GLY A 347 -5.20 -25.39 -9.10
C GLY A 347 -5.38 -26.47 -10.17
N ALA A 348 -4.42 -27.38 -10.34
CA ALA A 348 -4.36 -28.35 -11.42
C ALA A 348 -4.68 -27.69 -12.78
N VAL A 349 -3.99 -26.58 -13.07
CA VAL A 349 -4.27 -25.74 -14.24
C VAL A 349 -3.85 -26.47 -15.51
N ARG A 350 -4.76 -26.57 -16.49
CA ARG A 350 -4.53 -27.23 -17.79
C ARG A 350 -4.01 -26.24 -18.84
N SER A 351 -3.64 -26.77 -20.01
CA SER A 351 -3.37 -25.97 -21.21
C SER A 351 -4.51 -24.99 -21.49
N GLY A 352 -4.19 -23.69 -21.57
CA GLY A 352 -5.17 -22.61 -21.73
C GLY A 352 -5.59 -21.90 -20.44
N GLU A 353 -4.83 -22.04 -19.34
CA GLU A 353 -5.00 -21.27 -18.09
C GLU A 353 -6.29 -21.57 -17.31
N TYR A 354 -6.91 -22.72 -17.59
CA TYR A 354 -8.11 -23.20 -16.90
C TYR A 354 -7.78 -23.97 -15.63
N ILE A 355 -8.28 -23.49 -14.49
CA ILE A 355 -8.26 -24.11 -13.18
C ILE A 355 -9.24 -25.28 -13.17
N THR A 356 -8.82 -26.43 -12.64
CA THR A 356 -9.69 -27.61 -12.48
C THR A 356 -9.94 -27.95 -11.02
N ASP A 357 -9.04 -27.56 -10.11
CA ASP A 357 -9.24 -27.64 -8.67
C ASP A 357 -9.33 -26.23 -8.06
N LEU A 358 -10.55 -25.70 -7.96
CA LEU A 358 -10.78 -24.39 -7.35
C LEU A 358 -10.39 -24.37 -5.86
N THR A 359 -10.54 -25.49 -5.14
CA THR A 359 -10.23 -25.56 -3.71
C THR A 359 -8.72 -25.50 -3.48
N GLY A 360 -7.96 -26.26 -4.26
CA GLY A 360 -6.50 -26.21 -4.27
C GLY A 360 -5.99 -24.84 -4.69
N PHE A 361 -6.56 -24.25 -5.74
CA PHE A 361 -6.23 -22.89 -6.18
C PHE A 361 -6.44 -21.84 -5.08
N LYS A 362 -7.61 -21.83 -4.42
CA LYS A 362 -7.93 -20.91 -3.31
C LYS A 362 -6.99 -21.06 -2.10
N ARG A 363 -6.31 -22.21 -1.95
CA ARG A 363 -5.33 -22.45 -0.87
C ARG A 363 -3.91 -22.01 -1.23
N SER A 364 -3.63 -21.76 -2.52
CA SER A 364 -2.32 -21.35 -2.99
C SER A 364 -1.86 -20.01 -2.40
N ALA A 365 -0.54 -19.84 -2.28
CA ALA A 365 0.06 -18.61 -1.78
C ALA A 365 -0.20 -17.42 -2.71
N TRP A 366 -0.20 -17.63 -4.03
CA TRP A 366 -0.56 -16.61 -5.01
C TRP A 366 -1.98 -16.08 -4.83
N PHE A 367 -2.96 -16.98 -4.62
CA PHE A 367 -4.34 -16.58 -4.41
C PHE A 367 -4.48 -15.73 -3.13
N LYS A 368 -3.89 -16.21 -2.04
CA LYS A 368 -3.89 -15.51 -0.75
C LYS A 368 -3.21 -14.15 -0.83
N TYR A 369 -2.11 -14.05 -1.59
CA TYR A 369 -1.43 -12.79 -1.86
C TYR A 369 -2.34 -11.81 -2.61
N ASN A 370 -2.99 -12.23 -3.70
CA ASN A 370 -3.89 -11.35 -4.45
C ASN A 370 -5.10 -10.92 -3.61
N LYS A 371 -5.66 -11.81 -2.77
CA LYS A 371 -6.69 -11.41 -1.80
C LYS A 371 -6.19 -10.44 -0.74
N ALA A 372 -4.94 -10.57 -0.29
CA ALA A 372 -4.30 -9.59 0.56
C ALA A 372 -4.12 -8.22 -0.13
N ALA A 373 -3.70 -8.22 -1.40
CA ALA A 373 -3.55 -7.00 -2.20
C ALA A 373 -4.90 -6.30 -2.43
N GLU A 374 -5.96 -7.05 -2.75
CA GLU A 374 -7.36 -6.55 -2.81
C GLU A 374 -7.76 -5.90 -1.48
N TYR A 375 -7.51 -6.58 -0.36
CA TYR A 375 -7.82 -6.05 0.97
C TYR A 375 -7.03 -4.78 1.31
N HIS A 376 -5.77 -4.69 0.89
CA HIS A 376 -4.93 -3.49 1.05
C HIS A 376 -5.46 -2.32 0.23
N CYS A 377 -5.78 -2.55 -1.04
CA CYS A 377 -6.40 -1.58 -1.94
C CYS A 377 -7.70 -1.02 -1.35
N ASP A 378 -8.54 -1.90 -0.81
CA ASP A 378 -9.82 -1.54 -0.22
C ASP A 378 -9.66 -0.80 1.12
N TRP A 379 -8.65 -1.15 1.91
CA TRP A 379 -8.27 -0.41 3.12
C TRP A 379 -7.84 1.02 2.78
N LEU A 380 -6.96 1.21 1.78
CA LEU A 380 -6.47 2.53 1.41
C LEU A 380 -7.59 3.41 0.85
N ALA A 381 -8.46 2.88 -0.01
CA ALA A 381 -9.61 3.62 -0.54
C ALA A 381 -10.52 4.16 0.58
N ARG A 382 -10.75 3.35 1.62
CA ARG A 382 -11.50 3.78 2.81
C ARG A 382 -10.76 4.87 3.58
N GLN A 383 -9.44 4.76 3.74
CA GLN A 383 -8.65 5.82 4.38
C GLN A 383 -8.70 7.12 3.57
N LEU A 384 -8.46 7.09 2.26
CA LEU A 384 -8.57 8.24 1.38
C LEU A 384 -9.94 8.91 1.50
N CYS A 385 -11.02 8.13 1.51
CA CYS A 385 -12.37 8.64 1.75
C CYS A 385 -12.52 9.34 3.11
N HIS A 386 -11.88 8.83 4.18
CA HIS A 386 -11.88 9.48 5.50
C HIS A 386 -11.12 10.81 5.52
N TYR A 387 -10.12 10.98 4.65
CA TYR A 387 -9.40 12.23 4.43
C TYR A 387 -10.05 13.10 3.33
N GLU A 388 -11.32 12.85 2.99
CA GLU A 388 -12.09 13.60 1.98
C GLU A 388 -11.55 13.47 0.53
N LEU A 389 -10.67 12.51 0.29
CA LEU A 389 -10.00 12.25 -1.00
C LEU A 389 -10.69 11.11 -1.77
N SER A 390 -12.03 11.14 -1.80
CA SER A 390 -12.86 10.07 -2.41
C SER A 390 -12.68 9.90 -3.93
N ALA A 391 -12.11 10.91 -4.61
CA ALA A 391 -11.74 10.82 -6.03
C ALA A 391 -10.64 9.77 -6.29
N PHE A 392 -9.83 9.45 -5.28
CA PHE A 392 -8.75 8.48 -5.36
C PHE A 392 -9.24 7.12 -4.83
N ASN A 393 -10.02 6.42 -5.66
CA ASN A 393 -10.51 5.09 -5.32
C ASN A 393 -9.49 4.02 -5.76
N THR A 394 -8.80 3.41 -4.81
CA THR A 394 -7.79 2.38 -5.09
C THR A 394 -8.34 0.96 -5.14
N ARG A 395 -9.66 0.76 -5.06
CA ARG A 395 -10.30 -0.57 -4.98
C ARG A 395 -10.06 -1.42 -6.22
N GLN A 396 -9.52 -2.60 -6.01
CA GLN A 396 -9.41 -3.64 -7.04
C GLN A 396 -10.16 -4.88 -6.58
N THR A 397 -10.53 -5.75 -7.51
CA THR A 397 -11.14 -7.04 -7.16
C THR A 397 -10.39 -8.15 -7.90
N LEU A 398 -10.08 -9.24 -7.20
CA LEU A 398 -9.65 -10.51 -7.82
C LEU A 398 -10.80 -11.14 -8.66
N GLY A 399 -11.98 -10.52 -8.56
CA GLY A 399 -13.19 -10.60 -9.39
C GLY A 399 -14.47 -10.82 -8.54
N ASN A 400 -15.54 -11.36 -9.12
CA ASN A 400 -16.91 -11.32 -8.56
C ASN A 400 -17.08 -11.92 -7.14
N LEU A 401 -17.68 -11.12 -6.23
CA LEU A 401 -18.00 -11.42 -4.83
C LEU A 401 -18.74 -12.75 -4.60
N ASP A 402 -19.60 -13.16 -5.54
CA ASP A 402 -20.49 -14.31 -5.35
C ASP A 402 -19.79 -15.67 -5.36
N MET A 403 -18.60 -15.78 -5.99
CA MET A 403 -17.78 -17.01 -6.01
C MET A 403 -16.91 -17.19 -4.76
N TRP A 404 -16.88 -16.19 -3.87
CA TRP A 404 -15.94 -16.12 -2.74
C TRP A 404 -16.55 -16.45 -1.38
N ARG A 405 -17.88 -16.53 -1.31
CA ARG A 405 -18.62 -17.09 -0.17
C ARG A 405 -18.74 -18.59 -0.31
#